data_AF-A0A8T7IDF1-F1
#
_entry.id   AF-A0A8T7IDF1-F1
#
_cell.length_a   1.000
_cell.length_b   1.000
_cell.length_c   1.000
_cell.angle_alpha   90.00
_cell.angle_beta   90.00
_cell.angle_gamma   90.00
#
_symmetry.space_group_name_H-M   'P 1'
#
loop_
_entity.id
_entity.type
_entity.pdbx_description
1 polymer ?
#
loop_
_entity_poly.entity_id
_entity_poly.type
_entity_poly.pdbx_seq_one_letter_code
_entity_poly.pdbx_strand_id
1 'polypeptide(L)'
;MGLRFTNINISKSAQITRAFIQFTTDEVTTGNSYIEIYAENSANPSRFDSVRNNISNRKKTDESILWTPSGWESIGESGTQQRTPDLSDIVQSIVNRNDWQPGNNMVFIFTGNGRRTAESYDGSSSRAARLVVEYLEEDDGNTGEPNSRVKTMGSSSGYSGNDKLTLSTPAQAKKGDLLMLFLSRTDDLLPIRLNGWNTSAACFKTSNGQSSCHEIPDCVNRDGDYCLRFNGGNGRDLATVVFTKSVSNSEPNNYSFNLRGSKPTWSIMTALRGVDLNKPIIDVATESNDGSSDSLFPSVYGEKNGLLLLSMAFDDTAQRDDFGAPNGMSLVDWTRGSDEAGFLYSQSISSNGETGSRKTRGPGGPNAKDALISLTVRASTSDDGDDDDDNGNNNGGDTPTRTNSLQPDQTMNFGDRLTSTNGNYRLYFQGDGNLVLRDTGGNAIWASGTHNRGGDRFVFQDDGNLVIYANGNPLWASDTDNQNPDRLVLNDNGSLVLYRGTDALWWVGNPPPIQ
;
A
#
# COMPACT_ATOMS: atom_id res chain seq x y z
N MET A 1 -12.73 40.86 -2.37
CA MET A 1 -12.35 39.80 -3.34
C MET A 1 -12.88 38.46 -2.84
N GLY A 2 -13.20 37.53 -3.72
CA GLY A 2 -13.61 36.16 -3.35
C GLY A 2 -12.79 35.12 -4.12
N LEU A 3 -12.34 34.08 -3.44
CA LEU A 3 -11.67 32.92 -4.04
C LEU A 3 -12.51 31.68 -3.78
N ARG A 4 -12.74 30.87 -4.81
CA ARG A 4 -13.48 29.61 -4.69
C ARG A 4 -12.57 28.44 -5.01
N PHE A 5 -12.42 27.54 -4.06
CA PHE A 5 -11.69 26.28 -4.20
C PHE A 5 -12.71 25.15 -4.32
N THR A 6 -12.46 24.23 -5.24
CA THR A 6 -13.43 23.18 -5.60
C THR A 6 -12.95 21.80 -5.23
N ASN A 7 -13.90 20.89 -5.00
CA ASN A 7 -13.62 19.48 -4.75
C ASN A 7 -12.66 19.25 -3.57
N ILE A 8 -12.96 19.89 -2.43
CA ILE A 8 -12.15 19.78 -1.22
C ILE A 8 -12.48 18.45 -0.54
N ASN A 9 -11.58 17.50 -0.68
CA ASN A 9 -11.73 16.14 -0.15
C ASN A 9 -11.21 16.06 1.29
N ILE A 10 -11.93 16.69 2.22
CA ILE A 10 -11.66 16.64 3.67
C ILE A 10 -12.91 16.08 4.35
N SER A 11 -12.74 15.10 5.23
CA SER A 11 -13.81 14.50 6.02
C SER A 11 -14.51 15.52 6.91
N LYS A 12 -15.80 15.29 7.16
CA LYS A 12 -16.58 16.12 8.08
C LYS A 12 -15.93 16.03 9.46
N SER A 13 -15.84 17.16 10.14
CA SER A 13 -15.24 17.25 11.48
C SER A 13 -13.78 16.80 11.58
N ALA A 14 -13.06 16.63 10.47
CA ALA A 14 -11.62 16.40 10.51
C ALA A 14 -10.91 17.53 11.28
N GLN A 15 -9.91 17.18 12.10
CA GLN A 15 -9.17 18.13 12.89
C GLN A 15 -8.15 18.84 12.00
N ILE A 16 -8.39 20.11 11.68
CA ILE A 16 -7.49 20.93 10.88
C ILE A 16 -6.30 21.34 11.74
N THR A 17 -5.11 20.88 11.39
CA THR A 17 -3.87 21.22 12.10
C THR A 17 -3.18 22.45 11.52
N ARG A 18 -3.43 22.74 10.23
CA ARG A 18 -2.92 23.93 9.56
C ARG A 18 -3.71 24.22 8.28
N ALA A 19 -3.97 25.48 7.97
CA ALA A 19 -4.49 25.86 6.66
C ALA A 19 -3.96 27.22 6.19
N PHE A 20 -3.72 27.40 4.90
CA PHE A 20 -3.33 28.70 4.35
C PHE A 20 -3.58 28.77 2.85
N ILE A 21 -3.67 30.00 2.33
CA ILE A 21 -3.70 30.24 0.88
C ILE A 21 -2.32 30.75 0.47
N GLN A 22 -1.70 30.05 -0.48
CA GLN A 22 -0.46 30.44 -1.13
C GLN A 22 -0.78 31.18 -2.42
N PHE A 23 -0.31 32.42 -2.54
CA PHE A 23 -0.42 33.21 -3.76
C PHE A 23 0.91 33.21 -4.53
N THR A 24 0.81 33.52 -5.83
CA THR A 24 1.94 33.88 -6.68
C THR A 24 1.76 35.33 -7.13
N THR A 25 2.80 36.15 -7.01
CA THR A 25 2.78 37.55 -7.43
C THR A 25 2.62 37.66 -8.95
N ASP A 26 1.63 38.43 -9.40
CA ASP A 26 1.42 38.81 -10.81
C ASP A 26 2.01 40.19 -11.10
N GLU A 27 1.78 41.17 -10.21
CA GLU A 27 2.37 42.50 -10.31
C GLU A 27 3.01 42.95 -9.01
N VAL A 28 4.11 43.71 -9.14
CA VAL A 28 4.77 44.36 -8.00
C VAL A 28 3.81 45.36 -7.35
N THR A 29 3.53 45.13 -6.07
CA THR A 29 2.62 45.96 -5.29
C THR A 29 3.19 46.17 -3.90
N THR A 30 3.44 47.43 -3.55
CA THR A 30 4.07 47.84 -2.29
C THR A 30 3.09 48.63 -1.42
N GLY A 31 3.53 49.03 -0.22
CA GLY A 31 2.72 49.77 0.74
C GLY A 31 1.88 48.89 1.64
N ASN A 32 1.32 49.49 2.69
CA ASN A 32 0.60 48.77 3.74
C ASN A 32 -0.71 48.17 3.21
N SER A 33 -1.04 46.97 3.68
CA SER A 33 -2.29 46.28 3.36
C SER A 33 -2.84 45.66 4.64
N TYR A 34 -4.14 45.81 4.85
CA TYR A 34 -4.87 45.26 5.99
C TYR A 34 -6.08 44.54 5.44
N ILE A 35 -6.05 43.21 5.48
CA ILE A 35 -7.04 42.35 4.83
C ILE A 35 -7.61 41.40 5.88
N GLU A 36 -8.90 41.55 6.17
CA GLU A 36 -9.66 40.58 6.95
C GLU A 36 -10.12 39.45 6.03
N ILE A 37 -9.84 38.21 6.43
CA ILE A 37 -10.16 36.99 5.68
C ILE A 37 -11.28 36.24 6.42
N TYR A 38 -12.32 35.89 5.69
CA TYR A 38 -13.43 35.04 6.13
C TYR A 38 -13.56 33.86 5.16
N ALA A 39 -14.33 32.84 5.55
CA ALA A 39 -14.97 31.95 4.58
C ALA A 39 -16.45 32.32 4.38
N GLU A 40 -17.05 31.85 3.29
CA GLU A 40 -18.51 31.82 3.17
C GLU A 40 -19.06 30.76 4.12
N ASN A 41 -20.02 31.15 4.96
CA ASN A 41 -20.68 30.29 5.93
C ASN A 41 -21.72 29.38 5.25
N SER A 42 -21.22 28.50 4.39
CA SER A 42 -21.94 27.52 3.59
C SER A 42 -21.06 26.29 3.42
N ALA A 43 -21.63 25.10 3.57
CA ALA A 43 -20.88 23.86 3.38
C ALA A 43 -20.56 23.58 1.91
N ASN A 44 -21.31 24.14 0.95
CA ASN A 44 -21.06 23.94 -0.48
C ASN A 44 -21.41 25.20 -1.30
N PRO A 45 -20.56 26.24 -1.25
CA PRO A 45 -20.80 27.51 -1.90
C PRO A 45 -20.86 27.40 -3.42
N SER A 46 -21.88 28.02 -4.00
CA SER A 46 -22.08 28.11 -5.45
C SER A 46 -20.98 28.93 -6.12
N ARG A 47 -20.79 28.71 -7.43
CA ARG A 47 -19.91 29.55 -8.26
C ARG A 47 -20.28 31.03 -8.15
N PHE A 48 -19.32 31.91 -8.39
CA PHE A 48 -19.62 33.33 -8.54
C PHE A 48 -20.44 33.56 -9.82
N ASP A 49 -21.32 34.55 -9.79
CA ASP A 49 -22.11 34.98 -10.93
C ASP A 49 -22.05 36.51 -11.08
N SER A 50 -22.70 37.02 -12.13
CA SER A 50 -22.70 38.45 -12.47
C SER A 50 -23.71 39.29 -11.68
N VAL A 51 -24.39 38.72 -10.66
CA VAL A 51 -25.33 39.47 -9.84
C VAL A 51 -24.56 40.50 -9.00
N ARG A 52 -25.06 41.74 -8.97
CA ARG A 52 -24.45 42.82 -8.17
C ARG A 52 -24.32 42.36 -6.72
N ASN A 53 -23.12 42.57 -6.15
CA ASN A 53 -22.76 42.18 -4.78
C ASN A 53 -22.77 40.67 -4.50
N ASN A 54 -22.67 39.79 -5.50
CA ASN A 54 -22.64 38.32 -5.30
C ASN A 54 -21.64 37.86 -4.24
N ILE A 55 -20.48 38.52 -4.13
CA ILE A 55 -19.47 38.21 -3.11
C ILE A 55 -19.81 38.87 -1.77
N SER A 56 -20.08 40.18 -1.76
CA SER A 56 -20.28 40.94 -0.53
C SER A 56 -21.55 40.56 0.23
N ASN A 57 -22.55 40.00 -0.45
CA ASN A 57 -23.80 39.52 0.15
C ASN A 57 -23.71 38.08 0.70
N ARG A 58 -22.63 37.34 0.41
CA ARG A 58 -22.45 35.99 0.96
C ARG A 58 -22.27 36.09 2.47
N LYS A 59 -23.00 35.24 3.21
CA LYS A 59 -22.88 35.16 4.67
C LYS A 59 -21.46 34.71 5.01
N LYS A 60 -20.77 35.43 5.88
CA LYS A 60 -19.40 35.11 6.33
C LYS A 60 -19.42 34.18 7.54
N THR A 61 -18.33 33.46 7.75
CA THR A 61 -18.01 32.79 9.01
C THR A 61 -17.93 33.81 10.15
N ASP A 62 -18.14 33.34 11.38
CA ASP A 62 -17.92 34.15 12.57
C ASP A 62 -16.41 34.29 12.85
N GLU A 63 -15.65 33.25 12.51
CA GLU A 63 -14.19 33.24 12.51
C GLU A 63 -13.64 34.09 11.36
N SER A 64 -12.64 34.89 11.69
CA SER A 64 -11.88 35.68 10.73
C SER A 64 -10.44 35.83 11.18
N ILE A 65 -9.57 36.18 10.23
CA ILE A 65 -8.19 36.52 10.54
C ILE A 65 -7.74 37.75 9.79
N LEU A 66 -7.03 38.62 10.51
CA LEU A 66 -6.37 39.78 9.93
C LEU A 66 -5.04 39.35 9.29
N TRP A 67 -4.90 39.64 8.01
CA TRP A 67 -3.66 39.49 7.25
C TRP A 67 -3.08 40.85 6.89
N THR A 68 -1.83 41.06 7.28
CA THR A 68 -1.05 42.26 6.95
C THR A 68 0.16 41.89 6.10
N PRO A 69 -0.01 41.59 4.80
CA PRO A 69 1.11 41.17 3.95
C PRO A 69 2.11 42.30 3.73
N SER A 70 3.41 41.97 3.71
CA SER A 70 4.46 42.85 3.20
C SER A 70 4.28 43.13 1.71
N GLY A 71 5.01 44.11 1.18
CA GLY A 71 5.03 44.39 -0.26
C GLY A 71 5.47 43.15 -1.05
N TRP A 72 4.85 42.91 -2.20
CA TRP A 72 5.28 41.87 -3.13
C TRP A 72 6.19 42.51 -4.17
N GLU A 73 7.50 42.31 -4.00
CA GLU A 73 8.54 43.09 -4.69
C GLU A 73 9.01 42.44 -6.00
N SER A 74 8.64 41.18 -6.26
CA SER A 74 9.05 40.43 -7.45
C SER A 74 7.89 39.67 -8.09
N ILE A 75 7.76 39.78 -9.41
CA ILE A 75 6.80 38.99 -10.21
C ILE A 75 7.20 37.52 -10.15
N GLY A 76 6.22 36.63 -9.96
CA GLY A 76 6.46 35.19 -9.87
C GLY A 76 6.86 34.69 -8.48
N GLU A 77 7.07 35.58 -7.51
CA GLU A 77 7.37 35.17 -6.14
C GLU A 77 6.17 34.44 -5.52
N SER A 78 6.42 33.30 -4.88
CA SER A 78 5.43 32.49 -4.16
C SER A 78 6.06 31.96 -2.87
N GLY A 79 6.55 32.88 -2.04
CA GLY A 79 7.20 32.57 -0.77
C GLY A 79 6.26 32.74 0.43
N THR A 80 6.84 32.79 1.63
CA THR A 80 6.13 33.02 2.89
C THR A 80 5.46 34.39 2.94
N GLN A 81 5.96 35.39 2.21
CA GLN A 81 5.38 36.73 2.13
C GLN A 81 4.06 36.79 1.32
N GLN A 82 3.88 35.87 0.38
CA GLN A 82 2.67 35.69 -0.42
C GLN A 82 1.69 34.69 0.21
N ARG A 83 1.92 34.29 1.46
CA ARG A 83 1.10 33.34 2.20
C ARG A 83 0.18 34.08 3.17
N THR A 84 -1.06 33.62 3.28
CA THR A 84 -1.94 34.08 4.37
C THR A 84 -1.40 33.60 5.72
N PRO A 85 -1.87 34.18 6.84
CA PRO A 85 -1.73 33.57 8.15
C PRO A 85 -2.48 32.23 8.19
N ASP A 86 -2.34 31.51 9.30
CA ASP A 86 -3.03 30.23 9.47
C ASP A 86 -4.55 30.44 9.48
N LEU A 87 -5.24 29.74 8.57
CA LEU A 87 -6.67 29.77 8.37
C LEU A 87 -7.36 28.57 9.05
N SER A 88 -6.63 27.80 9.87
CA SER A 88 -7.11 26.57 10.51
C SER A 88 -8.47 26.76 11.17
N ASP A 89 -8.68 27.78 12.01
CA ASP A 89 -9.96 28.05 12.67
C ASP A 89 -11.12 28.31 11.68
N ILE A 90 -10.85 29.04 10.60
CA ILE A 90 -11.84 29.35 9.55
C ILE A 90 -12.21 28.08 8.79
N VAL A 91 -11.22 27.26 8.41
CA VAL A 91 -11.46 25.99 7.71
C VAL A 91 -12.16 25.00 8.64
N GLN A 92 -11.75 24.95 9.90
CA GLN A 92 -12.33 24.10 10.94
C GLN A 92 -13.82 24.41 11.12
N SER A 93 -14.21 25.69 11.16
CA SER A 93 -15.62 26.06 11.33
C SER A 93 -16.49 25.63 10.13
N ILE A 94 -15.93 25.56 8.93
CA ILE A 94 -16.63 25.05 7.74
C ILE A 94 -16.73 23.51 7.74
N VAL A 95 -15.65 22.78 8.00
CA VAL A 95 -15.68 21.31 8.00
C VAL A 95 -16.46 20.73 9.19
N ASN A 96 -16.61 21.51 10.27
CA ASN A 96 -17.46 21.17 11.42
C ASN A 96 -18.95 21.34 11.16
N ARG A 97 -19.33 21.95 10.04
CA ARG A 97 -20.75 22.14 9.74
C ARG A 97 -21.44 20.79 9.54
N ASN A 98 -22.70 20.71 9.99
CA ASN A 98 -23.47 19.48 9.90
C ASN A 98 -23.73 19.01 8.47
N ASP A 99 -23.77 19.95 7.52
CA ASP A 99 -24.01 19.75 6.09
C ASP A 99 -22.72 19.66 5.25
N TRP A 100 -21.53 19.61 5.88
CA TRP A 100 -20.27 19.38 5.17
C TRP A 100 -20.16 17.94 4.64
N GLN A 101 -19.64 17.81 3.43
CA GLN A 101 -19.36 16.54 2.75
C GLN A 101 -18.02 16.62 2.01
N PRO A 102 -17.21 15.55 1.97
CA PRO A 102 -16.02 15.49 1.12
C PRO A 102 -16.36 15.77 -0.34
N GLY A 103 -15.52 16.55 -1.02
CA GLY A 103 -15.75 17.01 -2.39
C GLY A 103 -16.57 18.31 -2.47
N ASN A 104 -17.02 18.85 -1.35
CA ASN A 104 -17.63 20.18 -1.32
C ASN A 104 -16.62 21.29 -1.67
N ASN A 105 -17.16 22.46 -2.00
CA ASN A 105 -16.36 23.64 -2.33
C ASN A 105 -16.12 24.48 -1.06
N MET A 106 -15.15 25.39 -1.08
CA MET A 106 -15.04 26.46 -0.09
C MET A 106 -14.81 27.79 -0.79
N VAL A 107 -15.35 28.86 -0.21
CA VAL A 107 -15.13 30.23 -0.67
C VAL A 107 -14.49 31.02 0.45
N PHE A 108 -13.40 31.72 0.15
CA PHE A 108 -12.78 32.70 1.02
C PHE A 108 -13.10 34.11 0.55
N ILE A 109 -13.45 34.98 1.49
CA ILE A 109 -13.88 36.36 1.26
C ILE A 109 -12.87 37.29 1.92
N PHE A 110 -12.20 38.09 1.10
CA PHE A 110 -11.18 39.04 1.52
C PHE A 110 -11.78 40.46 1.51
N THR A 111 -11.74 41.14 2.65
CA THR A 111 -12.21 42.52 2.80
C THR A 111 -11.17 43.36 3.51
N GLY A 112 -10.94 44.60 3.06
CA GLY A 112 -9.93 45.43 3.67
C GLY A 112 -9.46 46.55 2.76
N ASN A 113 -8.27 47.04 3.03
CA ASN A 113 -7.62 48.11 2.25
C ASN A 113 -6.17 47.70 1.88
N GLY A 114 -5.57 48.50 0.99
CA GLY A 114 -4.30 48.16 0.33
C GLY A 114 -4.51 47.32 -0.92
N ARG A 115 -3.39 46.90 -1.54
CA ARG A 115 -3.40 46.14 -2.80
C ARG A 115 -2.28 45.11 -2.81
N ARG A 116 -2.63 43.88 -3.17
CA ARG A 116 -1.72 42.84 -3.65
C ARG A 116 -2.28 42.26 -4.94
N THR A 117 -1.44 42.11 -5.97
CA THR A 117 -1.84 41.57 -7.27
C THR A 117 -1.29 40.15 -7.44
N ALA A 118 -2.19 39.17 -7.50
CA ALA A 118 -1.86 37.75 -7.60
C ALA A 118 -2.31 37.16 -8.93
N GLU A 119 -1.64 36.10 -9.36
CA GLU A 119 -2.00 35.31 -10.54
C GLU A 119 -3.42 34.74 -10.39
N SER A 120 -4.25 34.98 -11.41
CA SER A 120 -5.60 34.43 -11.48
C SER A 120 -5.59 33.05 -12.13
N TYR A 121 -6.62 32.25 -11.85
CA TYR A 121 -6.76 30.94 -12.50
C TYR A 121 -6.88 31.03 -14.03
N ASP A 122 -7.65 32.00 -14.53
CA ASP A 122 -7.84 32.22 -15.96
C ASP A 122 -6.59 32.80 -16.66
N GLY A 123 -5.72 33.48 -15.90
CA GLY A 123 -4.42 33.95 -16.39
C GLY A 123 -3.38 32.84 -16.40
N SER A 124 -3.22 32.11 -15.29
CA SER A 124 -2.28 31.00 -15.16
C SER A 124 -2.74 29.99 -14.11
N SER A 125 -3.39 28.91 -14.54
CA SER A 125 -3.91 27.88 -13.63
C SER A 125 -2.84 27.19 -12.79
N SER A 126 -1.60 27.08 -13.29
CA SER A 126 -0.48 26.50 -12.55
C SER A 126 0.11 27.42 -11.48
N ARG A 127 -0.11 28.75 -11.60
CA ARG A 127 0.38 29.77 -10.67
C ARG A 127 -0.72 30.41 -9.83
N ALA A 128 -1.97 30.04 -10.07
CA ALA A 128 -3.15 30.48 -9.34
C ALA A 128 -3.03 30.19 -7.83
N ALA A 129 -3.79 30.94 -7.04
CA ALA A 129 -3.86 30.73 -5.59
C ALA A 129 -4.17 29.25 -5.25
N ARG A 130 -3.44 28.71 -4.29
CA ARG A 130 -3.62 27.33 -3.79
C ARG A 130 -4.02 27.35 -2.33
N LEU A 131 -5.12 26.69 -2.01
CA LEU A 131 -5.45 26.35 -0.63
C LEU A 131 -4.66 25.11 -0.22
N VAL A 132 -3.90 25.20 0.86
CA VAL A 132 -3.20 24.08 1.49
C VAL A 132 -3.84 23.85 2.84
N VAL A 133 -4.22 22.61 3.12
CA VAL A 133 -4.82 22.19 4.39
C VAL A 133 -4.12 20.93 4.87
N GLU A 134 -3.63 20.97 6.10
CA GLU A 134 -3.12 19.83 6.86
C GLU A 134 -4.17 19.50 7.93
N TYR A 135 -4.52 18.22 8.04
CA TYR A 135 -5.54 17.77 8.97
C TYR A 135 -5.28 16.34 9.44
N LEU A 136 -5.81 16.01 10.60
CA LEU A 136 -5.97 14.64 11.10
C LEU A 136 -7.40 14.22 10.81
N GLU A 137 -7.59 13.05 10.22
CA GLU A 137 -8.93 12.48 10.14
C GLU A 137 -9.32 12.01 11.54
N GLU A 138 -10.45 12.53 12.06
CA GLU A 138 -11.11 11.83 13.15
C GLU A 138 -11.64 10.51 12.57
N ASP A 139 -11.44 9.41 13.29
CA ASP A 139 -12.01 8.10 12.95
C ASP A 139 -13.53 8.15 13.22
N ASP A 140 -14.24 8.99 12.47
CA ASP A 140 -15.69 8.99 12.43
C ASP A 140 -16.08 7.78 11.60
N GLY A 141 -16.43 6.68 12.29
CA GLY A 141 -16.69 5.35 11.73
C GLY A 141 -17.83 5.21 10.70
N ASN A 142 -18.03 6.21 9.86
CA ASN A 142 -18.93 6.29 8.73
C ASN A 142 -18.39 7.27 7.66
N THR A 143 -17.20 7.01 7.09
CA THR A 143 -16.82 7.60 5.80
C THR A 143 -17.42 6.76 4.68
N GLY A 144 -17.92 7.42 3.63
CA GLY A 144 -18.34 6.80 2.38
C GLY A 144 -17.18 6.20 1.56
N GLU A 145 -16.20 5.58 2.23
CA GLU A 145 -15.51 4.44 1.65
C GLU A 145 -16.51 3.31 1.44
N PRO A 146 -16.31 2.39 0.48
CA PRO A 146 -17.13 1.20 0.38
C PRO A 146 -16.93 0.38 1.65
N ASN A 147 -17.81 0.63 2.64
CA ASN A 147 -17.88 0.08 4.00
C ASN A 147 -16.92 -1.09 4.21
N SER A 148 -15.62 -0.80 4.33
CA SER A 148 -14.63 -1.86 4.39
C SER A 148 -14.76 -2.45 5.79
N ARG A 149 -14.90 -3.78 5.81
CA ARG A 149 -15.09 -4.50 7.06
C ARG A 149 -13.78 -4.49 7.86
N VAL A 150 -12.65 -4.44 7.16
CA VAL A 150 -11.33 -4.32 7.78
C VAL A 150 -11.00 -2.86 8.08
N LYS A 151 -10.80 -2.52 9.37
CA LYS A 151 -10.45 -1.18 9.83
C LYS A 151 -9.11 -1.16 10.56
N THR A 152 -8.32 -0.10 10.39
CA THR A 152 -7.07 0.12 11.14
C THR A 152 -7.36 0.72 12.52
N MET A 153 -7.10 -0.02 13.60
CA MET A 153 -7.30 0.39 14.99
C MET A 153 -6.07 1.10 15.58
N GLY A 154 -5.43 1.92 14.76
CA GLY A 154 -4.18 2.60 15.08
C GLY A 154 -2.93 1.74 14.88
N SER A 155 -1.78 2.37 15.16
CA SER A 155 -0.46 1.80 14.99
C SER A 155 0.49 2.25 16.10
N SER A 156 1.64 1.60 16.14
CA SER A 156 2.83 2.06 16.85
C SER A 156 4.04 1.83 15.96
N SER A 157 5.04 2.69 16.09
CA SER A 157 6.28 2.55 15.36
C SER A 157 7.47 2.79 16.28
N GLY A 158 8.63 2.25 15.90
CA GLY A 158 9.83 2.35 16.70
C GLY A 158 11.08 2.12 15.88
N TYR A 159 12.17 2.72 16.33
CA TYR A 159 13.51 2.54 15.79
C TYR A 159 14.47 2.30 16.95
N SER A 160 15.43 1.42 16.73
CA SER A 160 16.57 1.22 17.62
C SER A 160 17.84 1.10 16.79
N GLY A 161 18.88 1.85 17.16
CA GLY A 161 20.20 1.74 16.52
C GLY A 161 20.97 0.46 16.91
N ASN A 162 20.31 -0.53 17.51
CA ASN A 162 20.89 -1.81 17.92
C ASN A 162 19.89 -2.96 17.75
N ASP A 163 20.19 -4.12 18.35
CA ASP A 163 19.43 -5.36 18.28
C ASP A 163 18.16 -5.43 19.15
N LYS A 164 17.85 -4.38 19.92
CA LYS A 164 16.72 -4.36 20.86
C LYS A 164 15.68 -3.33 20.46
N LEU A 165 14.47 -3.79 20.15
CA LEU A 165 13.33 -2.94 19.83
C LEU A 165 12.22 -3.11 20.85
N THR A 166 11.62 -2.01 21.29
CA THR A 166 10.38 -2.05 22.06
C THR A 166 9.29 -1.27 21.34
N LEU A 167 8.11 -1.86 21.23
CA LEU A 167 6.92 -1.27 20.63
C LEU A 167 5.75 -1.40 21.60
N SER A 168 4.95 -0.35 21.71
CA SER A 168 3.68 -0.44 22.42
C SER A 168 2.65 -1.16 21.56
N THR A 169 1.78 -1.96 22.16
CA THR A 169 0.62 -2.49 21.46
C THR A 169 -0.29 -1.32 21.05
N PRO A 170 -0.83 -1.28 19.81
CA PRO A 170 -1.68 -0.17 19.36
C PRO A 170 -2.83 0.09 20.33
N ALA A 171 -3.00 1.35 20.74
CA ALA A 171 -3.84 1.70 21.90
C ALA A 171 -5.32 1.33 21.75
N GLN A 172 -5.83 1.21 20.51
CA GLN A 172 -7.23 0.84 20.25
C GLN A 172 -7.43 -0.65 19.91
N ALA A 173 -6.35 -1.44 19.98
CA ALA A 173 -6.40 -2.88 19.78
C ALA A 173 -7.24 -3.56 20.88
N LYS A 174 -8.09 -4.49 20.47
CA LYS A 174 -8.96 -5.27 21.36
C LYS A 174 -8.86 -6.75 20.99
N LYS A 175 -9.26 -7.62 21.90
CA LYS A 175 -9.37 -9.06 21.62
C LYS A 175 -10.16 -9.28 20.32
N GLY A 176 -9.62 -10.15 19.47
CA GLY A 176 -10.21 -10.47 18.16
C GLY A 176 -9.77 -9.53 17.03
N ASP A 177 -8.98 -8.51 17.32
CA ASP A 177 -8.25 -7.77 16.28
C ASP A 177 -7.01 -8.58 15.84
N LEU A 178 -6.51 -8.33 14.63
CA LEU A 178 -5.25 -8.85 14.12
C LEU A 178 -4.13 -7.82 14.36
N LEU A 179 -3.08 -8.18 15.07
CA LEU A 179 -1.82 -7.44 15.06
C LEU A 179 -1.02 -7.84 13.82
N MET A 180 -0.54 -6.83 13.09
CA MET A 180 0.43 -6.99 12.01
C MET A 180 1.69 -6.22 12.37
N LEU A 181 2.82 -6.93 12.44
CA LEU A 181 4.14 -6.42 12.78
C LEU A 181 5.02 -6.46 11.53
N PHE A 182 5.42 -5.30 11.04
CA PHE A 182 6.37 -5.13 9.94
C PHE A 182 7.74 -4.90 10.57
N LEU A 183 8.51 -5.97 10.78
CA LEU A 183 9.81 -5.89 11.43
C LEU A 183 10.92 -5.83 10.38
N SER A 184 11.76 -4.82 10.47
CA SER A 184 12.77 -4.52 9.48
C SER A 184 14.16 -4.37 10.10
N ARG A 185 15.18 -4.61 9.25
CA ARG A 185 16.58 -4.53 9.64
C ARG A 185 17.50 -4.24 8.46
N THR A 186 18.60 -3.55 8.72
CA THR A 186 19.72 -3.39 7.78
C THR A 186 20.97 -4.10 8.31
N ASP A 187 21.86 -4.49 7.40
CA ASP A 187 23.20 -5.08 7.63
C ASP A 187 23.32 -6.33 8.53
N ASP A 188 22.22 -7.00 8.90
CA ASP A 188 22.25 -8.06 9.92
C ASP A 188 21.11 -9.07 9.76
N LEU A 189 21.11 -10.08 10.63
CA LEU A 189 20.11 -11.13 10.63
C LEU A 189 18.76 -10.60 11.13
N LEU A 190 17.71 -10.89 10.36
CA LEU A 190 16.32 -10.69 10.75
C LEU A 190 15.64 -12.07 10.93
N PRO A 191 14.88 -12.29 12.01
CA PRO A 191 14.23 -13.58 12.23
C PRO A 191 13.16 -13.84 11.16
N ILE A 192 13.08 -15.10 10.71
CA ILE A 192 12.04 -15.62 9.81
C ILE A 192 10.84 -16.19 10.59
N ARG A 193 10.98 -16.35 11.92
CA ARG A 193 9.93 -16.81 12.84
C ARG A 193 10.00 -16.03 14.15
N LEU A 194 8.85 -15.78 14.76
CA LEU A 194 8.76 -15.22 16.10
C LEU A 194 7.78 -16.06 16.91
N ASN A 195 8.14 -16.39 18.16
CA ASN A 195 7.29 -17.22 19.01
C ASN A 195 5.93 -16.53 19.27
N GLY A 196 4.84 -17.24 19.01
CA GLY A 196 3.48 -16.72 19.16
C GLY A 196 3.00 -15.83 18.02
N TRP A 197 3.75 -15.77 16.91
CA TRP A 197 3.39 -15.03 15.70
C TRP A 197 3.47 -15.94 14.48
N ASN A 198 2.58 -15.70 13.51
CA ASN A 198 2.60 -16.32 12.20
C ASN A 198 3.39 -15.44 11.24
N THR A 199 4.19 -16.03 10.36
CA THR A 199 4.89 -15.28 9.32
C THR A 199 4.02 -15.20 8.06
N SER A 200 3.85 -14.00 7.52
CA SER A 200 2.90 -13.71 6.43
C SER A 200 3.58 -13.30 5.12
N ALA A 201 4.64 -12.50 5.19
CA ALA A 201 5.40 -12.04 4.03
C ALA A 201 6.84 -11.75 4.43
N ALA A 202 7.75 -11.76 3.47
CA ALA A 202 9.12 -11.36 3.71
C ALA A 202 9.81 -10.87 2.44
N CYS A 203 10.69 -9.89 2.59
CA CYS A 203 11.63 -9.48 1.57
C CYS A 203 13.02 -9.38 2.20
N PHE A 204 14.00 -10.09 1.65
CA PHE A 204 15.41 -10.03 2.05
C PHE A 204 16.29 -9.65 0.87
N LYS A 205 17.12 -8.62 1.04
CA LYS A 205 18.11 -8.14 0.08
C LYS A 205 19.51 -8.53 0.52
N THR A 206 20.33 -8.94 -0.43
CA THR A 206 21.76 -9.20 -0.26
C THR A 206 22.60 -7.98 -0.68
N SER A 207 22.05 -7.13 -1.52
CA SER A 207 22.67 -5.89 -1.96
C SER A 207 21.63 -4.88 -2.42
N ASN A 208 22.02 -3.61 -2.38
CA ASN A 208 21.24 -2.49 -2.91
C ASN A 208 20.73 -2.70 -4.35
N GLY A 209 21.52 -3.37 -5.20
CA GLY A 209 21.22 -3.61 -6.63
C GLY A 209 20.34 -4.82 -6.93
N GLN A 210 19.86 -5.54 -5.92
CA GLN A 210 19.07 -6.76 -6.12
C GLN A 210 17.67 -6.41 -6.64
N SER A 211 17.31 -6.90 -7.83
CA SER A 211 16.05 -6.59 -8.51
C SER A 211 14.84 -7.42 -8.04
N SER A 212 15.04 -8.36 -7.12
CA SER A 212 13.96 -9.23 -6.62
C SER A 212 14.25 -9.67 -5.21
N CYS A 213 13.30 -9.56 -4.29
CA CYS A 213 13.47 -10.03 -2.92
C CYS A 213 13.77 -11.53 -2.83
N HIS A 214 14.61 -11.95 -1.88
CA HIS A 214 14.54 -13.32 -1.39
C HIS A 214 13.39 -13.46 -0.40
N GLU A 215 12.67 -14.56 -0.47
CA GLU A 215 11.62 -14.90 0.48
C GLU A 215 12.07 -16.03 1.41
N ILE A 216 11.34 -16.27 2.49
CA ILE A 216 11.67 -17.31 3.48
C ILE A 216 11.85 -18.72 2.86
N PRO A 217 11.05 -19.14 1.86
CA PRO A 217 11.27 -20.40 1.15
C PRO A 217 12.61 -20.47 0.40
N ASP A 218 13.23 -19.34 0.03
CA ASP A 218 14.53 -19.30 -0.66
C ASP A 218 15.71 -19.52 0.29
N CYS A 219 15.43 -19.66 1.59
CA CYS A 219 16.45 -19.89 2.59
C CYS A 219 17.09 -21.28 2.45
N VAL A 220 18.38 -21.32 2.14
CA VAL A 220 19.14 -22.58 1.93
C VAL A 220 19.93 -23.00 3.17
N ASN A 221 20.08 -22.13 4.16
CA ASN A 221 20.76 -22.44 5.41
C ASN A 221 20.03 -21.79 6.59
N ARG A 222 19.33 -22.61 7.39
CA ARG A 222 18.55 -22.16 8.55
C ARG A 222 19.32 -22.42 9.85
N ASP A 223 19.22 -21.47 10.77
CA ASP A 223 19.69 -21.57 12.16
C ASP A 223 18.54 -21.16 13.08
N GLY A 224 17.77 -22.15 13.52
CA GLY A 224 16.57 -21.93 14.33
C GLY A 224 15.58 -21.00 13.63
N ASP A 225 15.35 -19.83 14.21
CA ASP A 225 14.41 -18.82 13.72
C ASP A 225 15.02 -17.83 12.72
N TYR A 226 16.24 -18.10 12.24
CA TYR A 226 16.95 -17.24 11.30
C TYR A 226 17.32 -17.98 10.02
N CYS A 227 17.37 -17.23 8.92
CA CYS A 227 18.05 -17.66 7.71
C CYS A 227 19.48 -17.12 7.69
N LEU A 228 20.49 -17.99 7.69
CA LEU A 228 21.88 -17.57 7.59
C LEU A 228 22.31 -17.25 6.16
N ARG A 229 21.63 -17.85 5.17
CA ARG A 229 21.96 -17.73 3.74
C ARG A 229 20.77 -18.07 2.84
N PHE A 230 20.59 -17.29 1.77
CA PHE A 230 19.66 -17.52 0.67
C PHE A 230 20.41 -17.98 -0.58
N ASN A 231 19.70 -18.57 -1.55
CA ASN A 231 20.33 -18.84 -2.84
C ASN A 231 20.71 -17.52 -3.52
N GLY A 232 21.99 -17.34 -3.88
CA GLY A 232 22.49 -16.09 -4.45
C GLY A 232 22.92 -15.01 -3.45
N GLY A 233 22.83 -15.24 -2.13
CA GLY A 233 23.21 -14.20 -1.17
C GLY A 233 22.99 -14.49 0.31
N ASN A 234 23.27 -13.51 1.17
CA ASN A 234 23.10 -13.64 2.62
C ASN A 234 21.79 -13.03 3.13
N GLY A 235 21.10 -12.20 2.33
CA GLY A 235 19.85 -11.54 2.69
C GLY A 235 19.97 -10.54 3.84
N ARG A 236 21.15 -9.93 4.06
CA ARG A 236 21.41 -9.07 5.23
C ARG A 236 21.46 -7.59 4.93
N ASP A 237 21.51 -7.18 3.67
CA ASP A 237 21.62 -5.76 3.27
C ASP A 237 20.41 -4.97 3.78
N LEU A 238 19.21 -5.40 3.39
CA LEU A 238 17.97 -4.83 3.90
C LEU A 238 16.90 -5.92 3.94
N ALA A 239 16.18 -6.04 5.05
CA ALA A 239 15.16 -7.06 5.21
C ALA A 239 13.92 -6.54 5.92
N THR A 240 12.76 -7.08 5.53
CA THR A 240 11.49 -6.91 6.24
C THR A 240 10.77 -8.25 6.31
N VAL A 241 10.24 -8.60 7.47
CA VAL A 241 9.33 -9.74 7.67
C VAL A 241 8.05 -9.25 8.31
N VAL A 242 6.92 -9.65 7.72
CA VAL A 242 5.58 -9.35 8.22
C VAL A 242 5.11 -10.51 9.07
N PHE A 243 4.83 -10.22 10.34
CA PHE A 243 4.29 -11.16 11.30
C PHE A 243 2.86 -10.81 11.66
N THR A 244 2.03 -11.82 11.88
CA THR A 244 0.63 -11.66 12.27
C THR A 244 0.30 -12.43 13.54
N LYS A 245 -0.57 -11.85 14.37
CA LYS A 245 -1.03 -12.47 15.62
C LYS A 245 -2.41 -11.96 16.00
N SER A 246 -3.28 -12.84 16.45
CA SER A 246 -4.57 -12.44 17.02
C SER A 246 -4.39 -11.84 18.42
N VAL A 247 -5.03 -10.69 18.67
CA VAL A 247 -5.04 -10.06 19.99
C VAL A 247 -5.82 -10.93 20.98
N SER A 248 -5.17 -11.24 22.10
CA SER A 248 -5.71 -12.06 23.19
C SER A 248 -6.30 -11.22 24.31
N ASN A 249 -6.97 -11.89 25.28
CA ASN A 249 -7.49 -11.23 26.49
C ASN A 249 -6.37 -10.71 27.43
N SER A 250 -5.17 -11.29 27.33
CA SER A 250 -4.02 -10.97 28.16
C SER A 250 -2.89 -10.37 27.31
N GLU A 251 -3.26 -9.57 26.31
CA GLU A 251 -2.29 -8.96 25.41
C GLU A 251 -1.36 -8.04 26.20
N PRO A 252 -0.03 -8.15 26.04
CA PRO A 252 0.88 -7.25 26.72
C PRO A 252 0.71 -5.83 26.17
N ASN A 253 0.97 -4.83 27.02
CA ASN A 253 0.95 -3.43 26.60
C ASN A 253 2.15 -3.07 25.71
N ASN A 254 3.24 -3.84 25.78
CA ASN A 254 4.44 -3.63 25.00
C ASN A 254 5.06 -4.96 24.59
N TYR A 255 5.70 -4.95 23.43
CA TYR A 255 6.52 -6.01 22.90
C TYR A 255 7.98 -5.60 22.92
N SER A 256 8.84 -6.51 23.37
CA SER A 256 10.30 -6.34 23.28
C SER A 256 10.89 -7.44 22.42
N PHE A 257 11.58 -7.04 21.37
CA PHE A 257 12.28 -7.93 20.45
C PHE A 257 13.78 -7.80 20.70
N ASN A 258 14.41 -8.89 21.13
CA ASN A 258 15.87 -8.99 21.27
C ASN A 258 16.37 -9.84 20.09
N LEU A 259 16.89 -9.18 19.08
CA LEU A 259 17.35 -9.80 17.84
C LEU A 259 18.81 -10.22 17.96
N ARG A 260 19.29 -11.09 17.07
CA ARG A 260 20.71 -11.48 17.05
C ARG A 260 21.55 -10.40 16.39
N GLY A 261 22.71 -10.07 16.95
CA GLY A 261 23.66 -9.13 16.35
C GLY A 261 23.61 -7.77 17.02
N SER A 262 23.84 -6.69 16.29
CA SER A 262 23.94 -5.35 16.88
C SER A 262 23.55 -4.21 15.94
N LYS A 263 23.12 -4.51 14.72
CA LYS A 263 22.74 -3.48 13.75
C LYS A 263 21.33 -2.95 13.98
N PRO A 264 21.01 -1.76 13.43
CA PRO A 264 19.73 -1.11 13.62
C PRO A 264 18.54 -1.98 13.24
N THR A 265 17.43 -1.77 13.93
CA THR A 265 16.14 -2.40 13.65
C THR A 265 15.02 -1.41 13.87
N TRP A 266 14.00 -1.52 13.05
CA TRP A 266 12.80 -0.69 13.17
C TRP A 266 11.58 -1.52 12.85
N SER A 267 10.43 -0.98 13.25
CA SER A 267 9.18 -1.64 12.98
C SER A 267 8.02 -0.69 13.05
N ILE A 268 6.98 -1.07 12.32
CA ILE A 268 5.63 -0.54 12.45
C ILE A 268 4.74 -1.72 12.82
N MET A 269 3.91 -1.54 13.85
CA MET A 269 2.89 -2.48 14.26
C MET A 269 1.52 -1.82 14.11
N THR A 270 0.57 -2.47 13.45
CA THR A 270 -0.80 -1.99 13.33
C THR A 270 -1.79 -3.04 13.81
N ALA A 271 -2.91 -2.60 14.37
CA ALA A 271 -4.02 -3.47 14.75
C ALA A 271 -5.14 -3.32 13.73
N LEU A 272 -5.71 -4.43 13.27
CA LEU A 272 -6.80 -4.46 12.30
C LEU A 272 -8.03 -5.13 12.90
N ARG A 273 -9.21 -4.52 12.76
CA ARG A 273 -10.49 -5.06 13.21
C ARG A 273 -11.32 -5.53 12.03
N GLY A 274 -12.12 -6.58 12.22
CA GLY A 274 -13.00 -7.13 11.18
C GLY A 274 -12.25 -7.96 10.14
N VAL A 275 -11.15 -8.61 10.57
CA VAL A 275 -10.32 -9.49 9.77
C VAL A 275 -10.74 -10.94 9.98
N ASP A 276 -10.72 -11.76 8.92
CA ASP A 276 -10.77 -13.21 9.07
C ASP A 276 -9.48 -13.71 9.73
N LEU A 277 -9.56 -14.03 11.02
CA LEU A 277 -8.39 -14.46 11.80
C LEU A 277 -7.89 -15.87 11.44
N ASN A 278 -8.71 -16.70 10.80
CA ASN A 278 -8.28 -18.04 10.38
C ASN A 278 -7.40 -17.96 9.14
N LYS A 279 -7.74 -17.06 8.22
CA LYS A 279 -7.02 -16.86 6.97
C LYS A 279 -6.90 -15.37 6.60
N PRO A 280 -6.06 -14.61 7.33
CA PRO A 280 -6.05 -13.17 7.24
C PRO A 280 -5.43 -12.62 5.96
N ILE A 281 -4.47 -13.31 5.35
CA ILE A 281 -3.75 -12.83 4.15
C ILE A 281 -4.33 -13.50 2.91
N ILE A 282 -4.65 -12.69 1.90
CA ILE A 282 -5.15 -13.17 0.60
C ILE A 282 -3.98 -13.38 -0.36
N ASP A 283 -3.20 -12.33 -0.57
CA ASP A 283 -2.11 -12.33 -1.54
C ASP A 283 -0.95 -11.44 -1.07
N VAL A 284 0.25 -11.74 -1.59
CA VAL A 284 1.51 -11.05 -1.28
C VAL A 284 2.38 -10.97 -2.54
N ALA A 285 2.85 -9.78 -2.84
CA ALA A 285 3.89 -9.55 -3.83
C ALA A 285 5.00 -8.68 -3.22
N THR A 286 6.24 -8.93 -3.64
CA THR A 286 7.40 -8.21 -3.14
C THR A 286 8.24 -7.72 -4.29
N GLU A 287 8.76 -6.51 -4.17
CA GLU A 287 9.65 -5.90 -5.17
C GLU A 287 10.87 -5.32 -4.45
N SER A 288 11.99 -5.26 -5.13
CA SER A 288 13.21 -4.65 -4.60
C SER A 288 13.91 -3.93 -5.73
N ASN A 289 14.29 -2.66 -5.50
CA ASN A 289 15.00 -1.84 -6.47
C ASN A 289 14.30 -1.82 -7.84
N ASP A 290 13.31 -0.95 -7.96
CA ASP A 290 12.58 -0.70 -9.21
C ASP A 290 13.33 0.26 -10.17
N GLY A 291 14.57 0.65 -9.84
CA GLY A 291 15.37 1.60 -10.60
C GLY A 291 14.85 3.03 -10.61
N SER A 292 13.89 3.38 -9.76
CA SER A 292 13.28 4.71 -9.65
C SER A 292 13.66 5.41 -8.34
N SER A 293 13.53 6.74 -8.32
CA SER A 293 13.60 7.49 -7.06
C SER A 293 12.37 7.25 -6.19
N ASP A 294 11.24 6.99 -6.83
CA ASP A 294 9.94 6.81 -6.21
C ASP A 294 9.62 5.32 -6.18
N SER A 295 9.35 4.74 -5.01
CA SER A 295 9.01 3.32 -4.91
C SER A 295 7.71 2.96 -5.63
N LEU A 296 7.79 1.94 -6.48
CA LEU A 296 6.68 1.32 -7.20
C LEU A 296 6.35 -0.06 -6.60
N PHE A 297 5.29 -0.09 -5.81
CA PHE A 297 4.79 -1.32 -5.23
C PHE A 297 4.12 -2.22 -6.29
N PRO A 298 4.36 -3.54 -6.24
CA PRO A 298 3.73 -4.49 -7.15
C PRO A 298 2.22 -4.62 -6.88
N SER A 299 1.47 -5.04 -7.90
CA SER A 299 0.05 -5.38 -7.75
C SER A 299 -0.12 -6.67 -6.94
N VAL A 300 -1.25 -6.79 -6.26
CA VAL A 300 -1.70 -8.00 -5.58
C VAL A 300 -3.20 -8.16 -5.80
N TYR A 301 -3.70 -9.38 -5.65
CA TYR A 301 -5.14 -9.63 -5.69
C TYR A 301 -5.81 -9.21 -4.39
N GLY A 302 -6.90 -8.45 -4.51
CA GLY A 302 -7.73 -7.98 -3.41
C GLY A 302 -9.15 -8.55 -3.45
N GLU A 303 -9.74 -8.74 -2.28
CA GLU A 303 -11.17 -9.04 -2.11
C GLU A 303 -11.88 -7.79 -1.59
N LYS A 304 -13.11 -7.55 -2.07
CA LYS A 304 -13.98 -6.47 -1.64
C LYS A 304 -14.15 -6.49 -0.12
N ASN A 305 -14.15 -5.30 0.49
CA ASN A 305 -14.19 -5.06 1.94
C ASN A 305 -12.90 -5.43 2.68
N GLY A 306 -11.91 -6.02 2.00
CA GLY A 306 -10.57 -6.23 2.53
C GLY A 306 -9.73 -4.95 2.58
N LEU A 307 -8.47 -5.09 2.96
CA LEU A 307 -7.53 -3.99 3.08
C LEU A 307 -6.25 -4.27 2.29
N LEU A 308 -5.82 -3.34 1.44
CA LEU A 308 -4.50 -3.34 0.84
C LEU A 308 -3.53 -2.65 1.79
N LEU A 309 -2.40 -3.30 2.09
CA LEU A 309 -1.29 -2.74 2.84
C LEU A 309 -0.02 -2.75 1.99
N LEU A 310 0.71 -1.63 2.05
CA LEU A 310 1.97 -1.45 1.35
C LEU A 310 3.05 -1.10 2.38
N SER A 311 4.05 -1.95 2.53
CA SER A 311 5.16 -1.75 3.46
C SER A 311 6.46 -1.52 2.71
N MET A 312 7.14 -0.43 3.05
CA MET A 312 8.44 -0.07 2.51
C MET A 312 9.47 -0.02 3.64
N ALA A 313 10.60 -0.65 3.39
CA ALA A 313 11.86 -0.41 4.08
C ALA A 313 12.82 0.29 3.10
N PHE A 314 13.59 1.25 3.59
CA PHE A 314 14.54 2.03 2.79
C PHE A 314 15.88 2.15 3.51
N ASP A 315 16.96 1.77 2.83
CA ASP A 315 18.35 1.77 3.35
C ASP A 315 19.06 3.11 3.07
N ASP A 316 18.43 4.20 3.50
CA ASP A 316 19.02 5.53 3.68
C ASP A 316 18.07 6.37 4.57
N THR A 317 18.54 7.52 5.05
CA THR A 317 17.62 8.48 5.68
C THR A 317 16.58 8.97 4.67
N ALA A 318 15.31 8.94 5.07
CA ALA A 318 14.21 9.61 4.37
C ALA A 318 13.44 10.55 5.31
N GLN A 319 12.90 11.63 4.74
CA GLN A 319 11.86 12.43 5.36
C GLN A 319 10.49 11.82 5.08
N ARG A 320 9.52 12.17 5.94
CA ARG A 320 8.13 11.70 5.82
C ARG A 320 7.53 11.94 4.43
N ASP A 321 7.88 13.07 3.82
CA ASP A 321 7.30 13.53 2.55
C ASP A 321 8.09 13.04 1.32
N ASP A 322 9.23 12.36 1.51
CA ASP A 322 10.02 11.80 0.41
C ASP A 322 9.25 10.65 -0.27
N PHE A 323 8.54 9.87 0.53
CA PHE A 323 7.69 8.76 0.11
C PHE A 323 6.25 8.95 0.63
N GLY A 324 5.58 9.99 0.15
CA GLY A 324 4.16 10.22 0.39
C GLY A 324 3.27 9.07 -0.11
N ALA A 325 2.14 8.87 0.57
CA ALA A 325 1.20 7.78 0.28
C ALA A 325 0.77 7.78 -1.21
N PRO A 326 0.66 6.62 -1.87
CA PRO A 326 0.14 6.53 -3.23
C PRO A 326 -1.27 7.11 -3.40
N ASN A 327 -1.68 7.37 -4.64
CA ASN A 327 -3.02 7.91 -4.91
C ASN A 327 -4.13 6.98 -4.37
N GLY A 328 -5.05 7.56 -3.59
CA GLY A 328 -6.16 6.82 -2.98
C GLY A 328 -5.76 5.99 -1.76
N MET A 329 -4.54 6.14 -1.24
CA MET A 329 -4.06 5.47 -0.04
C MET A 329 -3.74 6.48 1.07
N SER A 330 -3.78 6.00 2.31
CA SER A 330 -3.43 6.75 3.51
C SER A 330 -2.13 6.22 4.10
N LEU A 331 -1.31 7.09 4.69
CA LEU A 331 -0.16 6.68 5.49
C LEU A 331 -0.68 6.17 6.84
N VAL A 332 -0.45 4.90 7.15
CA VAL A 332 -0.78 4.29 8.45
C VAL A 332 0.21 4.78 9.50
N ASP A 333 1.50 4.59 9.23
CA ASP A 333 2.59 5.02 10.12
C ASP A 333 3.90 5.12 9.34
N TRP A 334 4.89 5.75 9.96
CA TRP A 334 6.26 5.78 9.46
C TRP A 334 7.25 5.88 10.62
N THR A 335 8.50 5.48 10.37
CA THR A 335 9.60 5.60 11.32
C THR A 335 10.90 5.88 10.59
N ARG A 336 11.87 6.48 11.28
CA ARG A 336 13.20 6.74 10.72
C ARG A 336 14.32 6.55 11.74
N GLY A 337 15.45 6.09 11.23
CA GLY A 337 16.75 6.07 11.86
C GLY A 337 17.68 7.16 11.35
N SER A 338 18.98 6.94 11.52
CA SER A 338 20.06 7.76 10.97
C SER A 338 20.35 7.46 9.49
N ASP A 339 19.93 6.28 9.04
CA ASP A 339 20.28 5.72 7.75
C ASP A 339 19.22 4.72 7.26
N GLU A 340 18.05 4.69 7.91
CA GLU A 340 16.95 3.82 7.53
C GLU A 340 15.61 4.52 7.69
N ALA A 341 14.64 4.10 6.90
CA ALA A 341 13.26 4.52 7.06
C ALA A 341 12.29 3.37 6.80
N GLY A 342 11.13 3.43 7.46
CA GLY A 342 10.03 2.52 7.27
C GLY A 342 8.73 3.28 7.05
N PHE A 343 7.92 2.82 6.09
CA PHE A 343 6.60 3.38 5.80
C PHE A 343 5.58 2.26 5.68
N LEU A 344 4.35 2.53 6.14
CA LEU A 344 3.21 1.65 5.96
C LEU A 344 2.02 2.46 5.45
N TYR A 345 1.41 2.02 4.35
CA TYR A 345 0.24 2.64 3.76
C TYR A 345 -0.93 1.66 3.71
N SER A 346 -2.15 2.19 3.69
CA SER A 346 -3.38 1.39 3.60
C SER A 346 -4.38 1.96 2.60
N GLN A 347 -5.21 1.07 2.04
CA GLN A 347 -6.36 1.42 1.23
C GLN A 347 -7.45 0.35 1.35
N SER A 348 -8.69 0.77 1.55
CA SER A 348 -9.86 -0.13 1.51
C SER A 348 -10.11 -0.66 0.10
N ILE A 349 -10.45 -1.95 -0.01
CA ILE A 349 -10.68 -2.60 -1.31
C ILE A 349 -12.16 -2.56 -1.66
N SER A 350 -12.50 -1.87 -2.76
CA SER A 350 -13.89 -1.62 -3.19
C SER A 350 -14.51 -2.75 -4.02
N SER A 351 -13.68 -3.55 -4.67
CA SER A 351 -14.08 -4.65 -5.55
C SER A 351 -13.00 -5.73 -5.59
N ASN A 352 -13.41 -6.97 -5.85
CA ASN A 352 -12.48 -8.06 -6.10
C ASN A 352 -11.62 -7.76 -7.35
N GLY A 353 -10.35 -8.13 -7.33
CA GLY A 353 -9.47 -7.99 -8.48
C GLY A 353 -8.06 -7.53 -8.14
N GLU A 354 -7.26 -7.31 -9.18
CA GLU A 354 -5.94 -6.72 -9.04
C GLU A 354 -6.05 -5.32 -8.46
N THR A 355 -5.24 -5.02 -7.45
CA THR A 355 -5.15 -3.66 -6.92
C THR A 355 -4.47 -2.73 -7.93
N GLY A 356 -3.63 -3.27 -8.81
CA GLY A 356 -2.73 -2.53 -9.67
C GLY A 356 -1.50 -2.04 -8.90
N SER A 357 -0.40 -1.80 -9.60
CA SER A 357 0.82 -1.25 -9.01
C SER A 357 0.56 0.14 -8.40
N ARG A 358 1.32 0.48 -7.34
CA ARG A 358 1.13 1.72 -6.58
C ARG A 358 2.45 2.46 -6.46
N LYS A 359 2.51 3.66 -7.02
CA LYS A 359 3.68 4.52 -6.94
C LYS A 359 3.58 5.47 -5.75
N THR A 360 4.63 5.57 -4.95
CA THR A 360 4.76 6.61 -3.93
C THR A 360 4.78 8.00 -4.57
N ARG A 361 4.45 9.03 -3.78
CA ARG A 361 4.51 10.44 -4.19
C ARG A 361 5.65 11.13 -3.46
N GLY A 362 6.15 12.23 -4.00
CA GLY A 362 7.24 12.98 -3.37
C GLY A 362 8.49 13.00 -4.24
N PRO A 363 9.61 13.56 -3.75
CA PRO A 363 10.88 13.55 -4.45
C PRO A 363 11.56 12.17 -4.49
N GLY A 364 11.12 11.22 -3.66
CA GLY A 364 11.72 9.91 -3.57
C GLY A 364 13.09 9.91 -2.89
N GLY A 365 13.76 8.76 -2.93
CA GLY A 365 15.10 8.56 -2.40
C GLY A 365 16.09 8.15 -3.50
N PRO A 366 17.38 8.47 -3.34
CA PRO A 366 18.38 8.13 -4.34
C PRO A 366 18.66 6.61 -4.40
N ASN A 367 19.14 6.13 -5.55
CA ASN A 367 19.72 4.80 -5.73
C ASN A 367 18.81 3.58 -5.49
N ALA A 368 17.48 3.75 -5.45
CA ALA A 368 16.50 2.66 -5.45
C ALA A 368 16.82 1.54 -4.44
N LYS A 369 17.05 1.92 -3.18
CA LYS A 369 17.43 1.02 -2.08
C LYS A 369 16.23 0.50 -1.28
N ASP A 370 15.08 0.39 -1.93
CA ASP A 370 13.85 0.00 -1.29
C ASP A 370 13.67 -1.52 -1.25
N ALA A 371 12.95 -1.97 -0.22
CA ALA A 371 12.39 -3.31 -0.09
C ALA A 371 10.88 -3.14 0.11
N LEU A 372 10.10 -3.58 -0.87
CA LEU A 372 8.67 -3.33 -0.96
C LEU A 372 7.89 -4.62 -0.77
N ILE A 373 6.83 -4.54 0.04
CA ILE A 373 5.87 -5.62 0.24
C ILE A 373 4.47 -5.06 0.02
N SER A 374 3.76 -5.59 -0.97
CA SER A 374 2.31 -5.42 -1.15
C SER A 374 1.61 -6.64 -0.58
N LEU A 375 0.57 -6.44 0.22
CA LEU A 375 -0.27 -7.55 0.69
C LEU A 375 -1.72 -7.12 0.90
N THR A 376 -2.62 -8.09 0.82
CA THR A 376 -4.07 -7.87 1.04
C THR A 376 -4.59 -8.68 2.22
N VAL A 377 -5.44 -8.05 3.02
CA VAL A 377 -6.04 -8.62 4.23
C VAL A 377 -7.52 -8.90 4.00
N ARG A 378 -7.95 -10.12 4.35
CA ARG A 378 -9.33 -10.60 4.22
C ARG A 378 -10.24 -10.05 5.31
N ALA A 379 -11.42 -9.59 4.91
CA ALA A 379 -12.50 -9.23 5.82
C ALA A 379 -13.17 -10.45 6.46
N SER A 380 -13.58 -10.35 7.72
CA SER A 380 -14.45 -11.36 8.34
C SER A 380 -15.85 -11.32 7.71
N THR A 381 -16.45 -12.50 7.51
CA THR A 381 -17.86 -12.62 7.13
C THR A 381 -18.72 -12.41 8.38
N SER A 382 -19.51 -11.33 8.41
CA SER A 382 -20.53 -11.13 9.46
C SER A 382 -21.89 -10.95 8.81
N ASP A 383 -22.41 -12.05 8.27
CA ASP A 383 -23.82 -12.42 8.26
C ASP A 383 -23.82 -13.94 8.48
N ASP A 384 -24.71 -14.44 9.34
CA ASP A 384 -25.00 -15.86 9.46
C ASP A 384 -25.40 -16.39 8.07
N GLY A 385 -24.51 -17.16 7.46
CA GLY A 385 -24.72 -17.74 6.14
C GLY A 385 -23.39 -18.06 5.49
N ASP A 386 -22.96 -19.31 5.68
CA ASP A 386 -22.09 -20.10 4.82
C ASP A 386 -21.20 -19.33 3.83
N ASP A 387 -19.90 -19.33 4.12
CA ASP A 387 -18.90 -19.71 3.12
C ASP A 387 -17.86 -20.61 3.82
N ASP A 388 -18.36 -21.62 4.55
CA ASP A 388 -17.80 -22.96 4.36
C ASP A 388 -18.25 -23.41 2.96
N ASP A 389 -17.65 -22.81 1.93
CA ASP A 389 -17.62 -23.41 0.59
C ASP A 389 -16.51 -24.48 0.60
N ASP A 390 -16.59 -25.40 1.58
CA ASP A 390 -16.37 -26.82 1.37
C ASP A 390 -17.65 -27.40 0.74
N ASN A 391 -18.18 -26.68 -0.25
CA ASN A 391 -19.21 -27.16 -1.12
C ASN A 391 -18.46 -27.99 -2.15
N GLY A 392 -18.56 -29.31 -2.02
CA GLY A 392 -17.97 -30.30 -2.91
C GLY A 392 -18.18 -29.88 -4.36
N ASN A 393 -17.17 -29.21 -4.92
CA ASN A 393 -17.27 -28.66 -6.24
C ASN A 393 -16.94 -29.79 -7.21
N ASN A 394 -17.86 -30.08 -8.13
CA ASN A 394 -17.70 -31.07 -9.20
C ASN A 394 -16.70 -30.61 -10.27
N ASN A 395 -15.56 -30.05 -9.84
CA ASN A 395 -14.48 -29.55 -10.68
C ASN A 395 -13.24 -30.45 -10.62
N GLY A 396 -13.21 -31.52 -9.81
CA GLY A 396 -12.08 -32.45 -9.76
C GLY A 396 -10.82 -31.91 -9.06
N GLY A 397 -10.86 -30.70 -8.50
CA GLY A 397 -9.77 -30.06 -7.76
C GLY A 397 -10.24 -28.80 -7.01
N ASP A 398 -9.31 -28.06 -6.41
CA ASP A 398 -9.59 -26.82 -5.68
C ASP A 398 -10.26 -25.79 -6.59
N THR A 399 -11.11 -24.94 -6.00
CA THR A 399 -11.75 -23.83 -6.73
C THR A 399 -10.66 -22.93 -7.33
N PRO A 400 -10.65 -22.73 -8.65
CA PRO A 400 -9.67 -21.87 -9.32
C PRO A 400 -9.83 -20.42 -8.86
N THR A 401 -8.71 -19.83 -8.45
CA THR A 401 -8.55 -18.43 -8.12
C THR A 401 -7.46 -17.83 -9.01
N ARG A 402 -7.35 -16.51 -9.05
CA ARG A 402 -6.27 -15.87 -9.81
C ARG A 402 -4.87 -16.14 -9.26
N THR A 403 -4.76 -16.49 -7.98
CA THR A 403 -3.46 -16.78 -7.34
C THR A 403 -3.07 -18.24 -7.50
N ASN A 404 -4.02 -19.18 -7.57
CA ASN A 404 -3.72 -20.60 -7.66
C ASN A 404 -3.90 -21.18 -9.07
N SER A 405 -4.35 -20.40 -10.06
CA SER A 405 -4.68 -20.93 -11.39
C SER A 405 -4.23 -20.06 -12.56
N LEU A 406 -4.04 -20.72 -13.71
CA LEU A 406 -3.89 -20.10 -15.03
C LEU A 406 -5.04 -20.55 -15.93
N GLN A 407 -5.58 -19.62 -16.71
CA GLN A 407 -6.57 -19.84 -17.76
C GLN A 407 -5.88 -19.89 -19.14
N PRO A 408 -6.55 -20.41 -20.18
CA PRO A 408 -6.06 -20.31 -21.55
C PRO A 408 -5.67 -18.86 -21.91
N ASP A 409 -4.63 -18.73 -22.73
CA ASP A 409 -3.94 -17.50 -23.14
C ASP A 409 -3.17 -16.74 -22.05
N GLN A 410 -3.15 -17.23 -20.81
CA GLN A 410 -2.39 -16.59 -19.75
C GLN A 410 -0.92 -17.01 -19.77
N THR A 411 -0.06 -16.06 -19.43
CA THR A 411 1.40 -16.20 -19.42
C THR A 411 1.94 -15.87 -18.04
N MET A 412 2.93 -16.63 -17.58
CA MET A 412 3.83 -16.27 -16.49
C MET A 412 5.17 -15.81 -17.07
N ASN A 413 5.57 -14.60 -16.69
CA ASN A 413 6.90 -14.03 -16.89
C ASN A 413 7.81 -14.36 -15.70
N PHE A 414 9.09 -14.01 -15.80
CA PHE A 414 10.01 -14.19 -14.70
C PHE A 414 9.54 -13.48 -13.43
N GLY A 415 9.59 -14.20 -12.31
CA GLY A 415 9.14 -13.69 -11.01
C GLY A 415 7.65 -13.91 -10.75
N ASP A 416 6.85 -14.21 -11.78
CA ASP A 416 5.45 -14.58 -11.59
C ASP A 416 5.37 -15.93 -10.86
N ARG A 417 4.30 -16.08 -10.08
CA ARG A 417 4.02 -17.31 -9.35
C ARG A 417 2.53 -17.64 -9.31
N LEU A 418 2.26 -18.94 -9.16
CA LEU A 418 1.01 -19.40 -8.55
C LEU A 418 1.26 -19.78 -7.10
N THR A 419 0.28 -19.56 -6.24
CA THR A 419 0.27 -19.92 -4.82
C THR A 419 -1.01 -20.69 -4.53
N SER A 420 -0.89 -21.86 -3.88
CA SER A 420 -2.05 -22.63 -3.45
C SER A 420 -2.93 -21.81 -2.50
N THR A 421 -4.21 -22.14 -2.42
CA THR A 421 -5.19 -21.42 -1.61
C THR A 421 -4.78 -21.39 -0.12
N ASN A 422 -4.18 -22.46 0.41
CA ASN A 422 -3.65 -22.54 1.77
C ASN A 422 -2.25 -21.92 1.94
N GLY A 423 -1.65 -21.40 0.87
CA GLY A 423 -0.32 -20.77 0.88
C GLY A 423 0.86 -21.71 1.06
N ASN A 424 0.63 -23.03 1.13
CA ASN A 424 1.66 -24.03 1.42
C ASN A 424 2.49 -24.44 0.21
N TYR A 425 2.00 -24.17 -1.00
CA TYR A 425 2.66 -24.54 -2.24
C TYR A 425 2.74 -23.36 -3.18
N ARG A 426 3.84 -23.29 -3.95
CA ARG A 426 4.05 -22.23 -4.93
C ARG A 426 4.70 -22.78 -6.20
N LEU A 427 4.18 -22.36 -7.34
CA LEU A 427 4.80 -22.57 -8.66
C LEU A 427 5.52 -21.29 -9.05
N TYR A 428 6.83 -21.34 -9.25
CA TYR A 428 7.64 -20.20 -9.65
C TYR A 428 8.15 -20.36 -11.08
N PHE A 429 8.01 -19.32 -11.91
CA PHE A 429 8.83 -19.20 -13.12
C PHE A 429 10.08 -18.37 -12.80
N GLN A 430 11.18 -19.08 -12.56
CA GLN A 430 12.41 -18.53 -11.99
C GLN A 430 13.24 -17.81 -13.06
N GLY A 431 14.06 -16.83 -12.64
CA GLY A 431 14.91 -16.04 -13.54
C GLY A 431 16.00 -16.82 -14.27
N ASP A 432 16.24 -18.08 -13.90
CA ASP A 432 17.12 -19.00 -14.64
C ASP A 432 16.39 -19.76 -15.77
N GLY A 433 15.10 -19.48 -15.99
CA GLY A 433 14.26 -20.13 -17.01
C GLY A 433 13.63 -21.44 -16.56
N ASN A 434 13.72 -21.80 -15.28
CA ASN A 434 13.12 -23.01 -14.72
C ASN A 434 11.72 -22.75 -14.16
N LEU A 435 10.77 -23.65 -14.42
CA LEU A 435 9.46 -23.65 -13.76
C LEU A 435 9.49 -24.66 -12.62
N VAL A 436 9.28 -24.22 -11.38
CA VAL A 436 9.50 -25.04 -10.18
C VAL A 436 8.33 -24.96 -9.22
N LEU A 437 7.76 -26.12 -8.89
CA LEU A 437 6.77 -26.29 -7.83
C LEU A 437 7.48 -26.58 -6.51
N ARG A 438 7.17 -25.82 -5.47
CA ARG A 438 7.79 -25.92 -4.14
C ARG A 438 6.75 -25.96 -3.03
N ASP A 439 7.12 -26.56 -1.90
CA ASP A 439 6.44 -26.32 -0.62
C ASP A 439 6.95 -25.03 0.06
N THR A 440 6.30 -24.61 1.14
CA THR A 440 6.73 -23.48 2.00
C THR A 440 8.04 -23.72 2.73
N GLY A 441 8.50 -24.97 2.81
CA GLY A 441 9.83 -25.33 3.29
C GLY A 441 10.95 -25.00 2.30
N GLY A 442 10.61 -24.68 1.05
CA GLY A 442 11.56 -24.43 -0.04
C GLY A 442 11.93 -25.69 -0.83
N ASN A 443 11.40 -26.85 -0.46
CA ASN A 443 11.70 -28.11 -1.15
C ASN A 443 11.06 -28.10 -2.53
N ALA A 444 11.85 -28.38 -3.56
CA ALA A 444 11.32 -28.59 -4.90
C ALA A 444 10.57 -29.92 -4.96
N ILE A 445 9.26 -29.85 -5.20
CA ILE A 445 8.38 -30.99 -5.40
C ILE A 445 8.48 -31.47 -6.85
N TRP A 446 8.56 -30.52 -7.79
CA TRP A 446 8.73 -30.79 -9.21
C TRP A 446 9.43 -29.61 -9.90
N ALA A 447 10.14 -29.88 -11.00
CA ALA A 447 10.72 -28.85 -11.86
C ALA A 447 10.69 -29.27 -13.33
N SER A 448 10.55 -28.30 -14.24
CA SER A 448 10.58 -28.52 -15.70
C SER A 448 11.96 -28.96 -16.22
N GLY A 449 13.04 -28.69 -15.47
CA GLY A 449 14.40 -29.01 -15.90
C GLY A 449 14.92 -28.06 -16.99
N THR A 450 14.39 -26.85 -17.06
CA THR A 450 14.76 -25.83 -18.06
C THR A 450 15.75 -24.78 -17.55
N HIS A 451 16.29 -24.96 -16.34
CA HIS A 451 17.30 -24.08 -15.73
C HIS A 451 18.49 -23.83 -16.66
N ASN A 452 18.89 -22.56 -16.78
CA ASN A 452 20.00 -22.06 -17.59
C ASN A 452 19.93 -22.40 -19.09
N ARG A 453 18.72 -22.71 -19.61
CA ARG A 453 18.50 -23.00 -21.04
C ARG A 453 17.88 -21.82 -21.79
N GLY A 454 17.75 -20.66 -21.13
CA GLY A 454 17.26 -19.41 -21.73
C GLY A 454 15.75 -19.31 -21.86
N GLY A 455 14.99 -20.08 -21.06
CA GLY A 455 13.53 -19.99 -21.05
C GLY A 455 13.07 -18.60 -20.61
N ASP A 456 12.26 -17.91 -21.40
CA ASP A 456 11.86 -16.51 -21.21
C ASP A 456 10.36 -16.31 -20.97
N ARG A 457 9.55 -17.33 -21.21
CA ARG A 457 8.08 -17.26 -21.10
C ARG A 457 7.48 -18.62 -20.82
N PHE A 458 6.61 -18.73 -19.81
CA PHE A 458 5.73 -19.87 -19.62
C PHE A 458 4.30 -19.48 -19.97
N VAL A 459 3.62 -20.20 -20.87
CA VAL A 459 2.29 -19.84 -21.36
C VAL A 459 1.37 -21.05 -21.35
N PHE A 460 0.12 -20.82 -20.93
CA PHE A 460 -0.99 -21.72 -21.20
C PHE A 460 -1.65 -21.26 -22.51
N GLN A 461 -1.38 -22.00 -23.59
CA GLN A 461 -1.77 -21.61 -24.94
C GLN A 461 -3.24 -21.92 -25.22
N ASP A 462 -3.83 -21.15 -26.14
CA ASP A 462 -5.15 -21.37 -26.73
C ASP A 462 -5.41 -22.79 -27.25
N ASP A 463 -4.36 -23.50 -27.70
CA ASP A 463 -4.48 -24.87 -28.20
C ASP A 463 -4.58 -25.92 -27.08
N GLY A 464 -4.46 -25.51 -25.82
CA GLY A 464 -4.51 -26.40 -24.66
C GLY A 464 -3.16 -26.85 -24.13
N ASN A 465 -2.05 -26.40 -24.71
CA ASN A 465 -0.71 -26.81 -24.29
C ASN A 465 -0.12 -25.84 -23.25
N LEU A 466 0.63 -26.37 -22.27
CA LEU A 466 1.47 -25.58 -21.39
C LEU A 466 2.89 -25.59 -21.95
N VAL A 467 3.46 -24.44 -22.27
CA VAL A 467 4.77 -24.37 -22.97
C VAL A 467 5.70 -23.35 -22.35
N ILE A 468 6.96 -23.74 -22.15
CA ILE A 468 8.06 -22.81 -21.86
C ILE A 468 8.79 -22.52 -23.17
N TYR A 469 8.92 -21.23 -23.52
CA TYR A 469 9.66 -20.77 -24.69
C TYR A 469 11.02 -20.18 -24.33
N ALA A 470 11.93 -20.17 -25.30
CA ALA A 470 13.18 -19.43 -25.33
C ALA A 470 13.39 -18.83 -26.72
N ASN A 471 13.38 -17.50 -26.82
CA ASN A 471 13.49 -16.77 -28.09
C ASN A 471 12.52 -17.31 -29.15
N GLY A 472 11.28 -17.60 -28.75
CA GLY A 472 10.24 -18.16 -29.63
C GLY A 472 10.35 -19.65 -29.94
N ASN A 473 11.36 -20.38 -29.43
CA ASN A 473 11.47 -21.85 -29.57
C ASN A 473 10.98 -22.56 -28.31
N PRO A 474 10.20 -23.65 -28.40
CA PRO A 474 9.74 -24.37 -27.21
C PRO A 474 10.90 -25.15 -26.56
N LEU A 475 11.05 -25.02 -25.24
CA LEU A 475 12.02 -25.74 -24.41
C LEU A 475 11.42 -26.93 -23.67
N TRP A 476 10.15 -26.80 -23.29
CA TRP A 476 9.37 -27.79 -22.55
C TRP A 476 7.89 -27.62 -22.88
N ALA A 477 7.16 -28.72 -22.96
CA ALA A 477 5.71 -28.72 -23.17
C ALA A 477 5.05 -29.80 -22.31
N SER A 478 3.76 -29.62 -21.97
CA SER A 478 2.94 -30.66 -21.33
C SER A 478 2.43 -31.72 -22.32
N ASP A 479 2.57 -31.47 -23.63
CA ASP A 479 2.05 -32.30 -24.73
C ASP A 479 0.52 -32.51 -24.63
N THR A 480 -0.19 -31.44 -24.25
CA THR A 480 -1.65 -31.43 -24.05
C THR A 480 -2.40 -30.64 -25.13
N ASP A 481 -1.75 -30.38 -26.28
CA ASP A 481 -2.37 -29.69 -27.39
C ASP A 481 -3.62 -30.42 -27.90
N ASN A 482 -4.61 -29.64 -28.34
CA ASN A 482 -5.91 -30.09 -28.82
C ASN A 482 -6.72 -30.91 -27.80
N GLN A 483 -6.31 -30.91 -26.53
CA GLN A 483 -7.04 -31.54 -25.43
C GLN A 483 -7.94 -30.53 -24.69
N ASN A 484 -8.23 -29.36 -25.24
CA ASN A 484 -9.20 -28.38 -24.70
C ASN A 484 -9.27 -28.29 -23.16
N PRO A 485 -8.15 -28.15 -22.43
CA PRO A 485 -8.21 -27.89 -20.99
C PRO A 485 -8.79 -26.51 -20.75
N ASP A 486 -9.50 -26.35 -19.64
CA ASP A 486 -10.11 -25.06 -19.26
C ASP A 486 -9.28 -24.31 -18.23
N ARG A 487 -8.39 -24.97 -17.49
CA ARG A 487 -7.58 -24.32 -16.43
C ARG A 487 -6.41 -25.18 -15.97
N LEU A 488 -5.36 -24.52 -15.51
CA LEU A 488 -4.29 -25.10 -14.69
C LEU A 488 -4.48 -24.64 -13.24
N VAL A 489 -4.48 -25.55 -12.27
CA VAL A 489 -4.71 -25.22 -10.84
C VAL A 489 -3.62 -25.84 -9.96
N LEU A 490 -3.08 -25.03 -9.06
CA LEU A 490 -2.22 -25.44 -7.96
C LEU A 490 -3.07 -25.70 -6.72
N ASN A 491 -3.32 -26.97 -6.44
CA ASN A 491 -4.20 -27.40 -5.35
C ASN A 491 -3.47 -27.39 -4.00
N ASP A 492 -4.24 -27.29 -2.93
CA ASP A 492 -3.83 -27.26 -1.53
C ASP A 492 -3.16 -28.53 -1.05
N ASN A 493 -3.32 -29.63 -1.79
CA ASN A 493 -2.58 -30.86 -1.54
C ASN A 493 -1.18 -30.87 -2.18
N GLY A 494 -0.76 -29.83 -2.91
CA GLY A 494 0.55 -29.74 -3.56
C GLY A 494 0.62 -30.40 -4.95
N SER A 495 -0.53 -30.64 -5.58
CA SER A 495 -0.62 -31.04 -6.99
C SER A 495 -0.83 -29.81 -7.88
N LEU A 496 -0.12 -29.76 -9.00
CA LEU A 496 -0.40 -28.80 -10.08
C LEU A 496 -1.06 -29.58 -11.23
N VAL A 497 -2.29 -29.24 -11.57
CA VAL A 497 -3.14 -30.05 -12.45
C VAL A 497 -3.76 -29.21 -13.56
N LEU A 498 -3.64 -29.67 -14.80
CA LEU A 498 -4.33 -29.13 -15.97
C LEU A 498 -5.64 -29.89 -16.16
N TYR A 499 -6.77 -29.19 -15.97
CA TYR A 499 -8.11 -29.76 -15.95
C TYR A 499 -8.89 -29.51 -17.24
N ARG A 500 -9.80 -30.44 -17.56
CA ARG A 500 -10.97 -30.24 -18.41
C ARG A 500 -12.21 -30.72 -17.65
N GLY A 501 -13.04 -29.80 -17.17
CA GLY A 501 -14.09 -30.09 -16.21
C GLY A 501 -13.50 -30.72 -14.95
N THR A 502 -13.87 -31.97 -14.68
CA THR A 502 -13.32 -32.82 -13.60
C THR A 502 -12.09 -33.63 -14.01
N ASP A 503 -11.81 -33.74 -15.31
CA ASP A 503 -10.76 -34.62 -15.80
C ASP A 503 -9.39 -33.98 -15.63
N ALA A 504 -8.47 -34.67 -14.96
CA ALA A 504 -7.07 -34.29 -14.88
C ALA A 504 -6.33 -34.77 -16.15
N LEU A 505 -6.07 -33.87 -17.09
CA LEU A 505 -5.40 -34.18 -18.35
C LEU A 505 -3.88 -34.31 -18.21
N TRP A 506 -3.30 -33.51 -17.32
CA TRP A 506 -1.88 -33.52 -16.99
C TRP A 506 -1.67 -33.04 -15.56
N TRP A 507 -0.68 -33.57 -14.85
CA TRP A 507 -0.36 -33.11 -13.50
C TRP A 507 1.07 -33.43 -13.08
N VAL A 508 1.55 -32.67 -12.09
CA VAL A 508 2.83 -32.89 -11.39
C VAL A 508 2.68 -32.67 -9.88
N GLY A 509 3.67 -33.14 -9.14
CA GLY A 509 3.74 -33.03 -7.70
C GLY A 509 3.01 -34.16 -6.99
N ASN A 510 2.12 -33.83 -6.04
CA ASN A 510 1.31 -34.84 -5.39
C ASN A 510 0.19 -35.33 -6.31
N PRO A 511 -0.37 -36.53 -6.08
CA PRO A 511 -1.51 -37.01 -6.86
C PRO A 511 -2.65 -35.98 -6.89
N PRO A 512 -3.34 -35.80 -8.03
CA PRO A 512 -4.50 -34.94 -8.11
C PRO A 512 -5.51 -35.36 -7.03
N PRO A 513 -6.26 -34.42 -6.43
CA PRO A 513 -7.37 -34.76 -5.55
C PRO A 513 -8.31 -35.70 -6.32
N ILE A 514 -8.34 -36.97 -5.92
CA ILE A 514 -9.18 -37.98 -6.57
C ILE A 514 -10.63 -37.71 -6.12
N GLN A 515 -11.58 -37.80 -7.05
CA GLN A 515 -12.92 -38.29 -6.69
C GLN A 515 -12.98 -39.80 -6.88
#